data_AF-A0ABD2H8F4-F1
#
_entry.id   AF-A0ABD2H8F4-F1
#
_cell.length_a   1.000
_cell.length_b   1.000
_cell.length_c   1.000
_cell.angle_alpha   90.00
_cell.angle_beta   90.00
_cell.angle_gamma   90.00
#
_symmetry.space_group_name_H-M   'P 1'
#
loop_
_entity.id
_entity.type
_entity.pdbx_description
1 polymer ?
#
loop_
_entity_poly.entity_id
_entity_poly.type
_entity_poly.pdbx_seq_one_letter_code
_entity_poly.pdbx_strand_id
1 'polypeptide(L)'
;MPDNRVHCCLYFIAPSGHGLKPLDIEFMKRLHDKVNVIPLIAKADTLTPEECQLFKKQIMKEIQEHKIKIYEFPDTEDDEDNKLIRKIKEKMPLAVVGSNVVIEVNGKKVRGRQYPWGVAEVENGEHCDFTVLRNMLIRTHMQDLKDVTNNFHYENYRSKKLAAVTCNGVDTTKTKGLLTKSPLAQMEEERREHVMKMKKMEAEMEQVFEMKVKEKKQKLKDSEAELERRHEQMKRNLEAQYKELEEKKRVFDDEKLHWEAQQRILEQQKLDASKTMEKNKKKGKIF
;
A
#
# COMPACT_ATOMS: atom_id res chain seq x y z
N MET A 1 3.24 1.26 -42.65
CA MET A 1 3.99 1.72 -41.45
C MET A 1 3.46 0.97 -40.24
N PRO A 2 4.30 0.63 -39.25
CA PRO A 2 3.85 -0.01 -38.02
C PRO A 2 2.93 0.92 -37.20
N ASP A 3 1.83 0.39 -36.66
CA ASP A 3 0.93 1.11 -35.75
C ASP A 3 1.46 1.01 -34.31
N ASN A 4 1.98 2.12 -33.79
CA ASN A 4 2.53 2.22 -32.44
C ASN A 4 1.54 2.85 -31.43
N ARG A 5 0.27 3.02 -31.81
CA ARG A 5 -0.75 3.58 -30.91
C ARG A 5 -1.08 2.58 -29.80
N VAL A 6 -1.33 3.09 -28.60
CA VAL A 6 -1.74 2.28 -27.46
C VAL A 6 -3.22 1.99 -27.58
N HIS A 7 -3.60 0.72 -27.76
CA HIS A 7 -5.00 0.31 -27.91
C HIS A 7 -5.72 0.10 -26.58
N CYS A 8 -4.98 -0.15 -25.50
CA CYS A 8 -5.52 -0.41 -24.18
C CYS A 8 -4.52 0.01 -23.10
N CYS A 9 -5.03 0.63 -22.04
CA CYS A 9 -4.26 0.93 -20.84
C CYS A 9 -4.84 0.16 -19.65
N LEU A 10 -4.04 -0.75 -19.10
CA LEU A 10 -4.34 -1.44 -17.86
C LEU A 10 -3.95 -0.56 -16.68
N TYR A 11 -4.95 -0.04 -15.96
CA TYR A 11 -4.74 0.85 -14.83
C TYR A 11 -4.76 0.08 -13.52
N PHE A 12 -3.58 -0.11 -12.90
CA PHE A 12 -3.44 -0.86 -11.66
C PHE A 12 -3.73 0.01 -10.43
N ILE A 13 -4.83 -0.32 -9.75
CA ILE A 13 -5.25 0.29 -8.50
C ILE A 13 -4.66 -0.52 -7.35
N ALA A 14 -4.02 0.16 -6.40
CA ALA A 14 -3.45 -0.49 -5.23
C ALA A 14 -4.57 -1.06 -4.33
N PRO A 15 -4.38 -2.26 -3.72
CA PRO A 15 -5.38 -2.87 -2.85
C PRO A 15 -5.38 -2.19 -1.47
N SER A 16 -5.92 -0.96 -1.40
CA SER A 16 -6.02 -0.18 -0.15
C SER A 16 -7.25 -0.55 0.69
N GLY A 17 -8.28 -1.11 0.06
CA GLY A 17 -9.57 -1.43 0.69
C GLY A 17 -10.48 -0.22 0.94
N HIS A 18 -10.03 1.01 0.68
CA HIS A 18 -10.78 2.23 1.04
C HIS A 18 -11.44 2.91 -0.16
N GLY A 19 -10.73 3.01 -1.29
CA GLY A 19 -11.19 3.71 -2.50
C GLY A 19 -10.04 4.04 -3.46
N LEU A 20 -10.33 4.85 -4.49
CA LEU A 20 -9.30 5.40 -5.38
C LEU A 20 -8.50 6.48 -4.66
N LYS A 21 -7.20 6.53 -4.91
CA LYS A 21 -6.39 7.65 -4.40
C LYS A 21 -6.76 8.91 -5.20
N PRO A 22 -6.68 10.12 -4.60
CA PRO A 22 -6.87 11.37 -5.34
C PRO A 22 -5.96 11.49 -6.57
N LEU A 23 -4.75 10.92 -6.48
CA LEU A 23 -3.83 10.84 -7.61
C LEU A 23 -4.36 9.94 -8.73
N ASP A 24 -4.97 8.80 -8.39
CA ASP A 24 -5.54 7.87 -9.37
C ASP A 24 -6.70 8.53 -10.12
N ILE A 25 -7.56 9.25 -9.39
CA ILE A 25 -8.68 10.00 -9.95
C ILE A 25 -8.19 11.04 -10.98
N GLU A 26 -7.21 11.86 -10.60
CA GLU A 26 -6.67 12.88 -11.50
C GLU A 26 -5.97 12.28 -12.72
N PHE A 27 -5.26 11.16 -12.53
CA PHE A 27 -4.58 10.48 -13.62
C PHE A 27 -5.58 9.84 -14.61
N MET A 28 -6.56 9.11 -14.11
CA MET A 28 -7.61 8.49 -14.92
C MET A 28 -8.45 9.54 -15.64
N LYS A 29 -8.72 10.70 -15.03
CA LYS A 29 -9.39 11.84 -15.69
C LYS A 29 -8.63 12.35 -16.92
N ARG A 30 -7.31 12.43 -16.85
CA ARG A 30 -6.49 12.90 -17.98
C ARG A 30 -6.30 11.84 -19.06
N LEU A 31 -6.46 10.56 -18.69
CA LEU A 31 -6.17 9.42 -19.54
C LEU A 31 -7.39 8.93 -20.32
N HIS A 32 -8.59 9.00 -19.73
CA HIS A 32 -9.80 8.40 -20.30
C HIS A 32 -10.17 8.88 -21.71
N ASP A 33 -9.80 10.10 -22.09
CA ASP A 33 -10.12 10.65 -23.41
C ASP A 33 -9.10 10.20 -24.49
N LYS A 34 -7.96 9.64 -24.08
CA LYS A 34 -6.81 9.36 -24.95
C LYS A 34 -6.64 7.88 -25.27
N VAL A 35 -7.10 6.99 -24.40
CA VAL A 35 -6.92 5.54 -24.53
C VAL A 35 -8.03 4.80 -23.78
N ASN A 36 -8.32 3.58 -24.21
CA ASN A 36 -9.22 2.67 -23.52
C ASN A 36 -8.66 2.27 -22.16
N VAL A 37 -9.23 2.80 -21.07
CA VAL A 37 -8.77 2.51 -19.70
C VAL A 37 -9.53 1.32 -19.11
N ILE A 38 -8.80 0.29 -18.68
CA ILE A 38 -9.35 -0.87 -17.95
C ILE A 38 -8.81 -0.82 -16.51
N PRO A 39 -9.65 -0.52 -15.51
CA PRO A 39 -9.24 -0.54 -14.11
C PRO A 39 -9.06 -1.98 -13.59
N LEU A 40 -7.92 -2.23 -12.95
CA LEU A 40 -7.56 -3.51 -12.35
C LEU A 40 -7.18 -3.31 -10.88
N ILE A 41 -7.66 -4.18 -9.99
CA ILE A 41 -7.16 -4.22 -8.61
C ILE A 41 -5.89 -5.09 -8.62
N ALA A 42 -4.76 -4.48 -8.30
CA ALA A 42 -3.47 -5.15 -8.22
C ALA A 42 -3.36 -6.01 -6.96
N LYS A 43 -2.61 -7.12 -7.04
CA LYS A 43 -2.32 -8.01 -5.88
C LYS A 43 -3.59 -8.34 -5.10
N ALA A 44 -4.63 -8.76 -5.80
CA ALA A 44 -5.93 -9.03 -5.18
C ALA A 44 -5.89 -10.10 -4.07
N ASP A 45 -4.85 -10.95 -4.05
CA ASP A 45 -4.59 -11.93 -3.01
C ASP A 45 -4.25 -11.34 -1.64
N THR A 46 -4.13 -10.00 -1.51
CA THR A 46 -3.99 -9.32 -0.22
C THR A 46 -5.32 -8.90 0.41
N LEU A 47 -6.45 -9.12 -0.27
CA LEU A 47 -7.79 -8.76 0.20
C LEU A 47 -8.61 -10.03 0.39
N THR A 48 -9.50 -10.05 1.39
CA THR A 48 -10.50 -11.14 1.47
C THR A 48 -11.54 -11.00 0.35
N PRO A 49 -12.30 -12.05 0.01
CA PRO A 49 -13.38 -11.95 -0.98
C PRO A 49 -14.41 -10.87 -0.65
N GLU A 50 -14.75 -10.68 0.62
CA GLU A 50 -15.70 -9.67 1.10
C GLU A 50 -15.13 -8.26 0.94
N GLU A 51 -13.89 -8.04 1.36
CA GLU A 51 -13.17 -6.77 1.19
C GLU A 51 -13.02 -6.41 -0.28
N CYS A 52 -12.69 -7.40 -1.12
CA CYS A 52 -12.57 -7.22 -2.56
C CYS A 52 -13.90 -6.78 -3.18
N GLN A 53 -15.02 -7.40 -2.80
CA GLN A 53 -16.35 -7.01 -3.28
C GLN A 53 -16.73 -5.59 -2.86
N LEU A 54 -16.47 -5.21 -1.60
CA LEU A 54 -16.73 -3.86 -1.12
C LEU A 54 -15.85 -2.84 -1.87
N PHE A 55 -14.58 -3.16 -2.06
CA PHE A 55 -13.62 -2.29 -2.73
C PHE A 55 -13.97 -2.10 -4.21
N LYS A 56 -14.40 -3.16 -4.92
CA LYS A 56 -14.92 -3.07 -6.29
C LYS A 56 -16.10 -2.10 -6.40
N LYS A 57 -17.09 -2.22 -5.51
CA LYS A 57 -18.26 -1.32 -5.48
C LYS A 57 -17.85 0.13 -5.24
N GLN A 58 -16.93 0.35 -4.30
CA GLN A 58 -16.44 1.69 -3.96
C GLN A 58 -15.67 2.33 -5.12
N ILE A 59 -14.79 1.59 -5.78
CA ILE A 59 -14.08 2.08 -6.99
C ILE A 59 -15.07 2.45 -8.08
N MET A 60 -16.05 1.60 -8.39
CA MET A 60 -17.03 1.88 -9.44
C MET A 60 -17.88 3.11 -9.13
N LYS A 61 -18.28 3.28 -7.86
CA LYS A 61 -18.98 4.48 -7.40
C LYS A 61 -18.14 5.75 -7.61
N GLU A 62 -16.87 5.73 -7.21
CA GLU A 62 -15.99 6.87 -7.36
C GLU A 62 -15.68 7.19 -8.84
N ILE A 63 -15.53 6.18 -9.70
CA ILE A 63 -15.38 6.35 -11.16
C ILE A 63 -16.58 7.11 -11.74
N GLN A 64 -17.80 6.73 -11.34
CA GLN A 64 -19.04 7.36 -11.79
C GLN A 64 -19.18 8.79 -11.25
N GLU A 65 -18.94 9.01 -9.96
CA GLU A 65 -18.99 10.33 -9.32
C GLU A 65 -18.02 11.32 -9.98
N HIS A 66 -16.82 10.86 -10.33
CA HIS A 66 -15.79 11.67 -10.98
C HIS A 66 -15.94 11.75 -12.51
N LYS A 67 -16.99 11.13 -13.08
CA LYS A 67 -17.29 11.07 -14.52
C LYS A 67 -16.11 10.57 -15.35
N ILE A 68 -15.41 9.57 -14.84
CA ILE A 68 -14.28 8.95 -15.53
C ILE A 68 -14.82 7.93 -16.52
N LYS A 69 -14.52 8.10 -17.80
CA LYS A 69 -14.88 7.13 -18.84
C LYS A 69 -13.90 5.96 -18.82
N ILE A 70 -14.38 4.78 -18.47
CA ILE A 70 -13.61 3.55 -18.65
C ILE A 70 -13.99 2.89 -19.97
N TYR A 71 -13.23 1.91 -20.41
CA TYR A 71 -13.59 1.14 -21.60
C TYR A 71 -14.97 0.48 -21.40
N GLU A 72 -15.89 0.83 -22.29
CA GLU A 72 -17.23 0.23 -22.37
C GLU A 72 -17.23 -0.77 -23.50
N PHE A 73 -17.66 -1.99 -23.17
CA PHE A 73 -17.80 -3.04 -24.17
C PHE A 73 -18.96 -2.68 -25.11
N PRO A 74 -18.75 -2.72 -26.44
CA PRO A 74 -19.79 -2.48 -27.41
C PRO A 74 -20.89 -3.54 -27.29
N ASP A 75 -22.12 -3.17 -27.59
CA ASP A 75 -23.21 -4.13 -27.71
C ASP A 75 -23.06 -4.87 -29.04
N THR A 76 -23.14 -6.21 -29.00
CA THR A 76 -23.03 -7.07 -30.19
C THR A 76 -24.42 -7.50 -30.66
N GLU A 77 -24.57 -7.91 -31.92
CA GLU A 77 -25.83 -8.49 -32.41
C GLU A 77 -26.05 -9.92 -31.89
N ASP A 78 -24.99 -10.59 -31.44
CA ASP A 78 -25.05 -11.93 -30.84
C ASP A 78 -25.42 -11.86 -29.35
N ASP A 79 -26.53 -12.51 -28.99
CA ASP A 79 -27.05 -12.61 -27.62
C ASP A 79 -26.10 -13.37 -26.66
N GLU A 80 -25.33 -14.35 -27.15
CA GLU A 80 -24.39 -15.10 -26.31
C GLU A 80 -23.15 -14.25 -25.97
N ASP A 81 -22.64 -13.48 -26.92
CA ASP A 81 -21.55 -12.53 -26.68
C ASP A 81 -22.00 -11.41 -25.72
N ASN A 82 -23.23 -10.91 -25.88
CA ASN A 82 -23.81 -9.95 -24.94
C ASN A 82 -23.93 -10.50 -23.51
N LYS A 83 -24.28 -11.79 -23.34
CA LYS A 83 -24.29 -12.44 -22.01
C LYS A 83 -22.89 -12.50 -21.41
N LEU A 84 -21.88 -12.81 -22.21
CA LEU A 84 -20.48 -12.82 -21.77
C LEU A 84 -20.02 -11.42 -21.35
N ILE A 85 -20.33 -10.41 -22.16
CA ILE A 85 -20.02 -9.01 -21.89
C ILE A 85 -20.64 -8.54 -20.58
N ARG A 86 -21.91 -8.87 -20.32
CA ARG A 86 -22.58 -8.54 -19.04
C ARG A 86 -21.85 -9.15 -17.84
N LYS A 87 -21.48 -10.43 -17.92
CA LYS A 87 -20.69 -11.10 -16.86
C LYS A 87 -19.35 -10.42 -16.61
N ILE A 88 -18.68 -9.92 -17.65
CA ILE A 88 -17.43 -9.18 -17.50
C ILE A 88 -17.70 -7.81 -16.85
N LYS A 89 -18.71 -7.07 -17.32
CA LYS A 89 -19.13 -5.78 -16.77
C LYS A 89 -19.44 -5.89 -15.27
N GLU A 90 -20.13 -6.94 -14.83
CA GLU A 90 -20.44 -7.19 -13.41
C GLU A 90 -19.21 -7.44 -12.54
N LYS A 91 -18.12 -7.96 -13.12
CA LYS A 91 -16.88 -8.25 -12.41
C LYS A 91 -15.92 -7.06 -12.33
N MET A 92 -16.23 -5.96 -13.02
CA MET A 92 -15.38 -4.76 -13.05
C MET A 92 -15.42 -4.00 -11.71
N PRO A 93 -14.28 -3.47 -11.23
CA PRO A 93 -12.92 -3.65 -11.76
C PRO A 93 -12.38 -5.06 -11.51
N LEU A 94 -11.60 -5.61 -12.47
CA LEU A 94 -11.09 -6.98 -12.38
C LEU A 94 -10.01 -7.09 -11.30
N ALA A 95 -10.14 -8.09 -10.43
CA ALA A 95 -9.21 -8.33 -9.34
C ALA A 95 -8.16 -9.37 -9.77
N VAL A 96 -6.91 -8.95 -9.95
CA VAL A 96 -5.88 -9.79 -10.59
C VAL A 96 -4.72 -10.12 -9.66
N VAL A 97 -4.23 -11.35 -9.80
CA VAL A 97 -3.02 -11.85 -9.17
C VAL A 97 -2.04 -12.23 -10.27
N GLY A 98 -0.79 -11.77 -10.14
CA GLY A 98 0.28 -12.09 -11.08
C GLY A 98 1.33 -13.00 -10.44
N SER A 99 1.81 -14.00 -11.17
CA SER A 99 2.97 -14.80 -10.78
C SER A 99 3.78 -15.24 -11.99
N ASN A 100 5.10 -15.18 -11.87
CA ASN A 100 6.05 -15.73 -12.84
C ASN A 100 6.52 -17.14 -12.44
N VAL A 101 6.16 -17.60 -11.24
CA VAL A 101 6.59 -18.88 -10.68
C VAL A 101 5.58 -19.96 -11.03
N VAL A 102 6.07 -21.11 -11.50
CA VAL A 102 5.28 -22.31 -11.75
C VAL A 102 5.46 -23.25 -10.56
N ILE A 103 4.35 -23.67 -9.98
CA ILE A 103 4.28 -24.55 -8.81
C ILE A 103 3.41 -25.75 -9.15
N GLU A 104 3.65 -26.87 -8.48
CA GLU A 104 2.87 -28.10 -8.67
C GLU A 104 1.80 -28.20 -7.59
N VAL A 105 0.53 -28.16 -7.99
CA VAL A 105 -0.64 -28.27 -7.12
C VAL A 105 -1.49 -29.42 -7.65
N ASN A 106 -1.77 -30.43 -6.82
CA ASN A 106 -2.56 -31.61 -7.19
C ASN A 106 -2.06 -32.31 -8.48
N GLY A 107 -0.74 -32.41 -8.64
CA GLY A 107 -0.09 -33.03 -9.82
C GLY A 107 -0.16 -32.20 -11.10
N LYS A 108 -0.66 -30.96 -11.05
CA LYS A 108 -0.70 -30.03 -12.18
C LYS A 108 0.27 -28.87 -11.96
N LYS A 109 1.02 -28.53 -13.00
CA LYS A 109 1.89 -27.35 -13.02
C LYS A 109 1.06 -26.12 -13.31
N VAL A 110 0.88 -25.26 -12.30
CA VAL A 110 0.10 -24.03 -12.37
C VAL A 110 0.95 -22.82 -12.03
N ARG A 111 0.64 -21.65 -12.59
CA ARG A 111 1.27 -20.39 -12.16
C ARG A 111 0.58 -19.90 -10.91
N GLY A 112 1.33 -19.62 -9.86
CA GLY A 112 0.74 -19.24 -8.58
C GLY A 112 1.73 -18.63 -7.60
N ARG A 113 1.21 -18.05 -6.52
CA ARG A 113 1.99 -17.53 -5.39
C ARG A 113 1.85 -18.49 -4.21
N GLN A 114 2.97 -19.01 -3.71
CA GLN A 114 3.00 -19.88 -2.55
C GLN A 114 3.12 -19.04 -1.27
N TYR A 115 2.23 -19.29 -0.33
CA TYR A 115 2.25 -18.77 1.03
C TYR A 115 2.34 -19.92 2.05
N PRO A 116 2.74 -19.65 3.32
CA PRO A 116 2.71 -20.67 4.37
C PRO A 116 1.33 -21.27 4.61
N TRP A 117 0.25 -20.50 4.36
CA TRP A 117 -1.14 -20.91 4.57
C TRP A 117 -1.84 -21.46 3.32
N GLY A 118 -1.19 -21.46 2.15
CA GLY A 118 -1.82 -21.96 0.93
C GLY A 118 -1.22 -21.39 -0.35
N VAL A 119 -1.93 -21.63 -1.46
CA VAL A 119 -1.48 -21.28 -2.80
C VAL A 119 -2.52 -20.43 -3.52
N ALA A 120 -2.12 -19.23 -3.95
CA ALA A 120 -2.93 -18.41 -4.83
C ALA A 120 -2.61 -18.76 -6.30
N GLU A 121 -3.41 -19.64 -6.88
CA GLU A 121 -3.37 -19.99 -8.31
C GLU A 121 -3.86 -18.83 -9.19
N VAL A 122 -3.06 -18.43 -10.18
CA VAL A 122 -3.36 -17.29 -11.08
C VAL A 122 -4.44 -17.64 -12.11
N GLU A 123 -4.51 -18.88 -12.56
CA GLU A 123 -5.50 -19.29 -13.59
C GLU A 123 -6.82 -19.82 -12.99
N ASN A 124 -6.93 -19.83 -11.67
CA ASN A 124 -8.13 -20.28 -10.96
C ASN A 124 -9.13 -19.12 -10.82
N GLY A 125 -10.33 -19.29 -11.40
CA GLY A 125 -11.39 -18.28 -11.41
C GLY A 125 -12.01 -17.99 -10.04
N GLU A 126 -11.82 -18.89 -9.07
CA GLU A 126 -12.22 -18.69 -7.67
C GLU A 126 -11.22 -17.82 -6.90
N HIS A 127 -9.96 -17.76 -7.35
CA HIS A 127 -8.90 -16.99 -6.68
C HIS A 127 -8.74 -15.59 -7.27
N CYS A 128 -8.86 -15.43 -8.59
CA CYS A 128 -8.75 -14.12 -9.23
C CYS A 128 -9.39 -14.07 -10.63
N ASP A 129 -9.62 -12.86 -11.11
CA ASP A 129 -10.23 -12.58 -12.42
C ASP A 129 -9.20 -12.53 -13.58
N PHE A 130 -7.99 -13.09 -13.39
CA PHE A 130 -6.92 -13.02 -14.40
C PHE A 130 -7.31 -13.72 -15.71
N THR A 131 -8.03 -14.84 -15.65
CA THR A 131 -8.51 -15.56 -16.84
C THR A 131 -9.49 -14.72 -17.65
N VAL A 132 -10.34 -13.95 -16.97
CA VAL A 132 -11.29 -13.01 -17.59
C VAL A 132 -10.51 -11.91 -18.31
N LEU A 133 -9.53 -11.28 -17.63
CA LEU A 133 -8.68 -10.25 -18.23
C LEU A 133 -7.94 -10.75 -19.47
N ARG A 134 -7.29 -11.92 -19.37
CA ARG A 134 -6.54 -12.52 -20.48
C ARG A 134 -7.41 -12.79 -21.69
N ASN A 135 -8.58 -13.41 -21.48
CA ASN A 135 -9.49 -13.76 -22.56
C ASN A 135 -10.05 -12.49 -23.22
N MET A 136 -10.42 -11.49 -22.43
CA MET A 136 -10.86 -10.18 -22.92
C MET A 136 -9.79 -9.56 -23.85
N LEU A 137 -8.55 -9.43 -23.38
CA LEU A 137 -7.51 -8.69 -24.08
C LEU A 137 -7.01 -9.38 -25.36
N ILE A 138 -6.89 -10.71 -25.33
CA ILE A 138 -6.17 -11.45 -26.39
C ILE A 138 -7.12 -12.21 -27.31
N ARG A 139 -8.31 -12.61 -26.83
CA ARG A 139 -9.21 -13.48 -27.59
C ARG A 139 -10.42 -12.75 -28.15
N THR A 140 -11.12 -11.98 -27.32
CA THR A 140 -12.46 -11.48 -27.68
C THR A 140 -12.48 -10.01 -28.10
N HIS A 141 -11.85 -9.11 -27.34
CA HIS A 141 -12.04 -7.66 -27.52
C HIS A 141 -10.82 -6.93 -28.11
N MET A 142 -9.81 -7.67 -28.57
CA MET A 142 -8.59 -7.06 -29.13
C MET A 142 -8.89 -6.17 -30.34
N GLN A 143 -9.76 -6.63 -31.24
CA GLN A 143 -10.08 -5.89 -32.46
C GLN A 143 -10.90 -4.63 -32.13
N ASP A 144 -11.89 -4.75 -31.27
CA ASP A 144 -12.69 -3.61 -30.82
C ASP A 144 -11.85 -2.54 -30.12
N LEU A 145 -10.94 -2.92 -29.22
CA LEU A 145 -10.01 -1.98 -28.59
C LEU A 145 -9.21 -1.18 -29.64
N LYS A 146 -8.82 -1.80 -30.74
CA LYS A 146 -8.13 -1.14 -31.85
C LYS A 146 -9.07 -0.19 -32.60
N ASP A 147 -10.30 -0.61 -32.86
CA ASP A 147 -11.30 0.16 -33.59
C ASP A 147 -11.74 1.40 -32.81
N VAL A 148 -12.00 1.27 -31.50
CA VAL A 148 -12.28 2.42 -30.62
C VAL A 148 -11.08 3.36 -30.55
N THR A 149 -9.86 2.82 -30.48
CA THR A 149 -8.65 3.65 -30.52
C THR A 149 -8.53 4.44 -31.82
N ASN A 150 -8.86 3.83 -32.95
CA ASN A 150 -8.78 4.49 -34.25
C ASN A 150 -9.90 5.52 -34.44
N ASN A 151 -11.14 5.11 -34.21
CA ASN A 151 -12.34 5.86 -34.59
C ASN A 151 -12.72 6.93 -33.56
N PHE A 152 -12.37 6.73 -32.29
CA PHE A 152 -12.68 7.67 -31.22
C PHE A 152 -11.44 8.41 -30.73
N HIS A 153 -10.47 7.71 -30.14
CA HIS A 153 -9.34 8.37 -29.48
C HIS A 153 -8.43 9.11 -30.47
N TYR A 154 -8.07 8.45 -31.57
CA TYR A 154 -7.22 9.04 -32.60
C TYR A 154 -7.95 10.11 -33.40
N GLU A 155 -9.19 9.90 -33.83
CA GLU A 155 -9.95 10.94 -34.53
C GLU A 155 -10.23 12.17 -33.66
N ASN A 156 -10.47 12.00 -32.35
CA ASN A 156 -10.58 13.13 -31.42
C ASN A 156 -9.26 13.90 -31.33
N TYR A 157 -8.13 13.20 -31.25
CA TYR A 157 -6.80 13.82 -31.25
C TYR A 157 -6.53 14.55 -32.58
N ARG A 158 -6.80 13.89 -33.71
CA ARG A 158 -6.61 14.41 -35.05
C ARG A 158 -7.46 15.65 -35.29
N SER A 159 -8.74 15.61 -34.93
CA SER A 159 -9.66 16.75 -35.04
C SER A 159 -9.18 17.94 -34.20
N LYS A 160 -8.78 17.71 -32.93
CA LYS A 160 -8.24 18.76 -32.06
C LYS A 160 -6.95 19.37 -32.63
N LYS A 161 -6.05 18.56 -33.17
CA LYS A 161 -4.79 19.04 -33.78
C LYS A 161 -5.02 19.80 -35.08
N LEU A 162 -5.90 19.30 -35.97
CA LEU A 162 -6.23 20.00 -37.22
C LEU A 162 -6.94 21.32 -36.95
N ALA A 163 -7.84 21.37 -35.98
CA ALA A 163 -8.50 22.61 -35.56
C ALA A 163 -7.49 23.66 -35.07
N ALA A 164 -6.53 23.27 -34.22
CA ALA A 164 -5.49 24.18 -33.74
C ALA A 164 -4.62 24.79 -34.87
N VAL A 165 -4.40 24.04 -35.95
CA VAL A 165 -3.64 24.52 -37.11
C VAL A 165 -4.47 25.50 -37.96
N THR A 166 -5.79 25.30 -38.06
CA THR A 166 -6.65 26.18 -38.88
C THR A 166 -7.07 27.47 -38.17
N CYS A 167 -7.29 27.46 -36.85
CA CYS A 167 -7.71 28.66 -36.11
C CYS A 167 -6.55 29.62 -35.77
N ASN A 168 -5.31 29.14 -35.66
CA ASN A 168 -4.13 30.02 -35.57
C ASN A 168 -3.84 30.81 -36.87
N GLY A 169 -4.59 30.54 -37.95
CA GLY A 169 -4.48 31.24 -39.23
C GLY A 169 -5.37 32.49 -39.39
N VAL A 170 -6.23 32.84 -38.41
CA VAL A 170 -7.24 33.89 -38.59
C VAL A 170 -6.88 35.24 -37.94
N ASP A 171 -5.88 35.30 -37.05
CA ASP A 171 -5.49 36.54 -36.34
C ASP A 171 -4.15 37.16 -36.78
N THR A 172 -3.78 37.05 -38.07
CA THR A 172 -2.66 37.83 -38.62
C THR A 172 -2.96 38.39 -40.01
N THR A 173 -3.76 39.45 -40.05
CA THR A 173 -3.88 40.34 -41.22
C THR A 173 -2.59 41.13 -41.53
N LYS A 174 -1.46 40.83 -40.87
CA LYS A 174 -0.13 41.34 -41.21
C LYS A 174 0.93 40.28 -40.89
N THR A 175 1.16 39.32 -41.79
CA THR A 175 2.48 38.73 -42.14
C THR A 175 2.24 37.60 -43.15
N LYS A 176 2.16 37.93 -44.44
CA LYS A 176 2.23 36.93 -45.52
C LYS A 176 3.66 36.39 -45.58
N GLY A 177 3.94 35.26 -44.95
CA GLY A 177 5.30 34.70 -45.01
C GLY A 177 5.60 33.37 -44.31
N LEU A 178 4.63 32.61 -43.78
CA LEU A 178 4.95 31.33 -43.12
C LEU A 178 3.95 30.22 -43.44
N LEU A 179 3.87 29.85 -44.72
CA LEU A 179 3.17 28.64 -45.19
C LEU A 179 4.14 27.54 -45.65
N THR A 180 5.34 27.44 -45.07
CA THR A 180 6.40 26.56 -45.59
C THR A 180 6.86 25.44 -44.66
N LYS A 181 6.32 25.29 -43.44
CA LYS A 181 6.60 24.11 -42.60
C LYS A 181 5.47 23.09 -42.75
N SER A 182 5.80 21.90 -43.26
CA SER A 182 4.89 20.75 -43.30
C SER A 182 4.32 20.49 -41.90
N PRO A 183 3.02 20.20 -41.73
CA PRO A 183 2.39 19.89 -40.44
C PRO A 183 3.13 18.79 -39.66
N LEU A 184 3.80 17.88 -40.37
CA LEU A 184 4.62 16.81 -39.78
C LEU A 184 5.88 17.34 -39.06
N ALA A 185 6.50 18.39 -39.61
CA ALA A 185 7.73 18.99 -39.06
C ALA A 185 7.43 19.79 -37.79
N GLN A 186 6.31 20.52 -37.74
CA GLN A 186 5.85 21.18 -36.52
C GLN A 186 5.51 20.17 -35.43
N MET A 187 4.91 19.04 -35.78
CA MET A 187 4.58 17.98 -34.84
C MET A 187 5.82 17.27 -34.27
N GLU A 188 6.89 17.17 -35.05
CA GLU A 188 8.18 16.64 -34.59
C GLU A 188 8.92 17.61 -33.66
N GLU A 189 8.87 18.89 -33.96
CA GLU A 189 9.42 19.96 -33.14
C GLU A 189 8.69 20.06 -31.78
N GLU A 190 7.35 20.13 -31.77
CA GLU A 190 6.52 20.10 -30.55
C GLU A 190 6.77 18.86 -29.70
N ARG A 191 6.90 17.68 -30.34
CA ARG A 191 7.19 16.42 -29.63
C ARG A 191 8.56 16.49 -28.96
N ARG A 192 9.57 17.01 -29.65
CA ARG A 192 10.94 17.14 -29.12
C ARG A 192 10.97 18.11 -27.94
N GLU A 193 10.30 19.25 -28.05
CA GLU A 193 10.17 20.21 -26.96
C GLU A 193 9.42 19.64 -25.76
N HIS A 194 8.31 18.93 -25.99
CA HIS A 194 7.56 18.28 -24.93
C HIS A 194 8.39 17.20 -24.23
N VAL A 195 9.13 16.38 -24.98
CA VAL A 195 10.03 15.37 -24.40
C VAL A 195 11.12 16.03 -23.55
N MET A 196 11.75 17.11 -24.02
CA MET A 196 12.73 17.85 -23.22
C MET A 196 12.12 18.44 -21.95
N LYS A 197 10.92 19.02 -22.04
CA LYS A 197 10.20 19.57 -20.90
C LYS A 197 9.83 18.49 -19.88
N MET A 198 9.35 17.34 -20.34
CA MET A 198 9.05 16.19 -19.47
C MET A 198 10.30 15.68 -18.77
N LYS A 199 11.42 15.55 -19.49
CA LYS A 199 12.70 15.12 -18.92
C LYS A 199 13.22 16.11 -17.86
N LYS A 200 13.06 17.41 -18.10
CA LYS A 200 13.42 18.45 -17.11
C LYS A 200 12.52 18.36 -15.87
N MET A 201 11.21 18.22 -16.06
CA MET A 201 10.25 18.09 -14.96
C MET A 201 10.47 16.81 -14.14
N GLU A 202 10.82 15.70 -14.79
CA GLU A 202 11.19 14.44 -14.15
C GLU A 202 12.43 14.61 -13.26
N ALA A 203 13.49 15.23 -13.78
CA ALA A 203 14.71 15.51 -13.02
C ALA A 203 14.44 16.44 -11.82
N GLU A 204 13.60 17.46 -11.98
CA GLU A 204 13.20 18.36 -10.88
C GLU A 204 12.39 17.59 -9.81
N MET A 205 11.44 16.74 -10.22
CA MET A 205 10.66 15.92 -9.29
C MET A 205 11.53 14.90 -8.55
N GLU A 206 12.49 14.28 -9.23
CA GLU A 206 13.40 13.31 -8.62
C GLU A 206 14.31 13.98 -7.58
N GLN A 207 14.85 15.17 -7.87
CA GLN A 207 15.59 15.96 -6.88
C GLN A 207 14.75 16.32 -5.65
N VAL A 208 13.50 16.77 -5.86
CA VAL A 208 12.59 17.08 -4.75
C VAL A 208 12.27 15.83 -3.93
N PHE A 209 12.10 14.68 -4.60
CA PHE A 209 11.85 13.40 -3.94
C PHE A 209 13.06 12.96 -3.11
N GLU A 210 14.27 12.98 -3.68
CA GLU A 210 15.50 12.66 -2.96
C GLU A 210 15.70 13.56 -1.73
N MET A 211 15.47 14.86 -1.88
CA MET A 211 15.57 15.80 -0.77
C MET A 211 14.56 15.48 0.35
N LYS A 212 13.30 15.19 0.00
CA LYS A 212 12.27 14.77 0.98
C LYS A 212 12.59 13.43 1.64
N VAL A 213 13.11 12.47 0.89
CA VAL A 213 13.52 11.16 1.43
C VAL A 213 14.68 11.34 2.41
N LYS A 214 15.67 12.17 2.07
CA LYS A 214 16.79 12.50 2.96
C LYS A 214 16.31 13.19 4.23
N GLU A 215 15.42 14.17 4.12
CA GLU A 215 14.81 14.85 5.27
C GLU A 215 14.03 13.88 6.17
N LYS A 216 13.20 13.01 5.60
CA LYS A 216 12.42 12.02 6.35
C LYS A 216 13.32 10.96 7.01
N LYS A 217 14.36 10.48 6.33
CA LYS A 217 15.35 9.56 6.91
C LYS A 217 16.11 10.23 8.06
N GLN A 218 16.48 11.50 7.93
CA GLN A 218 17.14 12.25 9.00
C GLN A 218 16.21 12.40 10.21
N LYS A 219 14.96 12.81 10.00
CA LYS A 219 13.95 12.89 11.07
C LYS A 219 13.72 11.54 11.76
N LEU A 220 13.70 10.44 11.00
CA LEU A 220 13.56 9.10 11.57
C LEU A 220 14.77 8.74 12.45
N LYS A 221 15.98 9.02 11.98
CA LYS A 221 17.22 8.79 12.73
C LYS A 221 17.28 9.63 14.01
N ASP A 222 16.86 10.89 13.94
CA ASP A 222 16.82 11.77 15.11
C ASP A 222 15.79 11.27 16.13
N SER A 223 14.61 10.82 15.65
CA SER A 223 13.57 10.22 16.50
C SER A 223 14.01 8.90 17.14
N GLU A 224 14.74 8.05 16.40
CA GLU A 224 15.29 6.80 16.91
C GLU A 224 16.34 7.07 17.99
N ALA A 225 17.25 8.03 17.76
CA ALA A 225 18.25 8.43 18.74
C ALA A 225 17.63 9.06 20.00
N GLU A 226 16.54 9.83 19.87
CA GLU A 226 15.80 10.34 21.03
C GLU A 226 15.14 9.20 21.81
N LEU A 227 14.54 8.23 21.13
CA LEU A 227 13.91 7.07 21.75
C LEU A 227 14.94 6.22 22.51
N GLU A 228 16.12 6.00 21.92
CA GLU A 228 17.24 5.28 22.54
C GLU A 228 17.70 5.99 23.81
N ARG A 229 17.87 7.33 23.78
CA ARG A 229 18.24 8.12 24.96
C ARG A 229 17.20 8.02 26.08
N ARG A 230 15.90 8.10 25.74
CA ARG A 230 14.82 7.94 26.72
C ARG A 230 14.82 6.54 27.32
N HIS A 231 15.03 5.52 26.50
CA HIS A 231 15.11 4.14 26.94
C HIS A 231 16.30 3.92 27.89
N GLU A 232 17.47 4.47 27.56
CA GLU A 232 18.66 4.36 28.41
C GLU A 232 18.49 5.12 29.74
N GLN A 233 17.87 6.31 29.71
CA GLN A 233 17.56 7.06 30.92
C GLN A 233 16.56 6.32 31.82
N MET A 234 15.50 5.75 31.24
CA MET A 234 14.54 4.92 31.96
C MET A 234 15.22 3.71 32.59
N LYS A 235 16.11 3.03 31.85
CA LYS A 235 16.87 1.88 32.35
C LYS A 235 17.77 2.26 33.54
N ARG A 236 18.50 3.37 33.46
CA ARG A 236 19.35 3.85 34.57
C ARG A 236 18.52 4.19 35.82
N ASN A 237 17.35 4.79 35.65
CA ASN A 237 16.43 5.07 36.76
C ASN A 237 15.93 3.77 37.41
N LEU A 238 15.56 2.76 36.61
CA LEU A 238 15.16 1.45 37.10
C LEU A 238 16.30 0.76 37.86
N GLU A 239 17.52 0.77 37.33
CA GLU A 239 18.69 0.19 38.01
C GLU A 239 18.98 0.90 39.34
N ALA A 240 18.83 2.23 39.40
CA ALA A 240 18.99 2.98 40.64
C ALA A 240 17.92 2.61 41.68
N GLN A 241 16.65 2.51 41.27
CA GLN A 241 15.56 2.05 42.13
C GLN A 241 15.78 0.63 42.64
N TYR A 242 16.24 -0.28 41.78
CA TYR A 242 16.58 -1.65 42.16
C TYR A 242 17.67 -1.67 43.25
N LYS A 243 18.75 -0.91 43.08
CA LYS A 243 19.82 -0.81 44.09
C LYS A 243 19.32 -0.21 45.41
N GLU A 244 18.47 0.82 45.35
CA GLU A 244 17.89 1.42 46.55
C GLU A 244 16.99 0.42 47.31
N LEU A 245 16.16 -0.34 46.58
CA LEU A 245 15.34 -1.39 47.17
C LEU A 245 16.17 -2.53 47.75
N GLU A 246 17.26 -2.90 47.08
CA GLU A 246 18.17 -3.94 47.55
C GLU A 246 18.90 -3.53 48.84
N GLU A 247 19.36 -2.27 48.93
CA GLU A 247 19.97 -1.74 50.16
C GLU A 247 18.95 -1.65 51.30
N LYS A 248 17.73 -1.17 51.04
CA LYS A 248 16.65 -1.15 52.04
C LYS A 248 16.31 -2.55 52.54
N LYS A 249 16.29 -3.54 51.64
CA LYS A 249 16.07 -4.94 52.02
C LYS A 249 17.21 -5.45 52.91
N ARG A 250 18.47 -5.16 52.57
CA ARG A 250 19.63 -5.55 53.38
C ARG A 250 19.57 -4.96 54.78
N VAL A 251 19.31 -3.65 54.89
CA VAL A 251 19.16 -2.98 56.19
C VAL A 251 18.03 -3.59 57.01
N PHE A 252 16.89 -3.86 56.37
CA PHE A 252 15.75 -4.51 57.04
C PHE A 252 16.09 -5.92 57.52
N ASP A 253 16.81 -6.71 56.73
CA ASP A 253 17.25 -8.06 57.11
C ASP A 253 18.24 -8.01 58.29
N ASP A 254 19.17 -7.04 58.31
CA ASP A 254 20.09 -6.81 59.44
C ASP A 254 19.35 -6.37 60.72
N GLU A 255 18.41 -5.43 60.62
CA GLU A 255 17.56 -5.00 61.74
C GLU A 255 16.72 -6.15 62.30
N LYS A 256 16.16 -6.97 61.41
CA LYS A 256 15.40 -8.17 61.79
C LYS A 256 16.28 -9.17 62.54
N LEU A 257 17.48 -9.46 62.05
CA LEU A 257 18.44 -10.34 62.74
C LEU A 257 18.81 -9.79 64.13
N HIS A 258 19.04 -8.49 64.23
CA HIS A 258 19.35 -7.83 65.50
C HIS A 258 18.19 -7.95 66.50
N TRP A 259 16.96 -7.68 66.04
CA TRP A 259 15.75 -7.81 66.85
C TRP A 259 15.50 -9.26 67.30
N GLU A 260 15.67 -10.24 66.41
CA GLU A 260 15.55 -11.67 66.74
C GLU A 260 16.60 -12.10 67.79
N ALA A 261 17.84 -11.61 67.68
CA ALA A 261 18.89 -11.88 68.66
C ALA A 261 18.56 -11.27 70.03
N GLN A 262 18.07 -10.02 70.07
CA GLN A 262 17.61 -9.39 71.30
C GLN A 262 16.45 -10.14 71.95
N GLN A 263 15.47 -10.58 71.16
CA GLN A 263 14.35 -11.38 71.66
C GLN A 263 14.81 -12.72 72.25
N ARG A 264 15.73 -13.43 71.58
CA ARG A 264 16.31 -14.68 72.12
C ARG A 264 17.02 -14.45 73.45
N ILE A 265 17.80 -13.37 73.58
CA ILE A 265 18.47 -13.02 74.85
C ILE A 265 17.43 -12.74 75.94
N LEU A 266 16.37 -11.99 75.63
CA LEU A 266 15.31 -11.66 76.57
C LEU A 266 14.52 -12.91 77.01
N GLU A 267 14.20 -13.81 76.09
CA GLU A 267 13.57 -15.11 76.40
C GLU A 267 14.48 -15.97 77.27
N GLN A 268 15.77 -16.06 76.95
CA GLN A 268 16.76 -16.80 77.74
C GLN A 268 16.84 -16.24 79.17
N GLN A 269 16.90 -14.92 79.33
CA GLN A 269 16.89 -14.26 80.64
C GLN A 269 15.61 -14.53 81.42
N LYS A 270 14.43 -14.50 80.77
CA LYS A 270 13.15 -14.87 81.40
C LYS A 270 13.14 -16.33 81.85
N LEU A 271 13.68 -17.23 81.03
CA LEU A 271 13.75 -18.66 81.34
C LEU A 271 14.68 -18.93 82.53
N ASP A 272 15.84 -18.27 82.57
CA ASP A 272 16.81 -18.39 83.65
C ASP A 272 16.30 -17.74 84.95
N ALA A 273 15.59 -16.61 84.87
CA ALA A 273 14.89 -16.02 86.01
C ALA A 273 13.78 -16.94 86.56
N SER A 274 13.01 -17.59 85.68
CA SER A 274 11.97 -18.55 86.07
C SER A 274 12.57 -19.79 86.76
N LYS A 275 13.65 -20.37 86.21
CA LYS A 275 14.40 -21.48 86.83
C LYS A 275 14.98 -21.11 88.20
N THR A 276 15.44 -19.87 88.36
CA THR A 276 15.97 -19.36 89.64
C THR A 276 14.86 -19.20 90.67
N MET A 277 13.68 -18.70 90.27
CA MET A 277 12.50 -18.64 91.12
C MET A 277 11.97 -20.03 91.51
N GLU A 278 11.97 -21.01 90.61
CA GLU A 278 11.61 -22.39 90.93
C GLU A 278 12.58 -23.07 91.90
N LYS A 279 13.90 -22.85 91.73
CA LYS A 279 14.92 -23.31 92.69
C LYS A 279 14.70 -22.72 94.08
N ASN A 280 14.34 -21.43 94.16
CA ASN A 280 14.04 -20.78 95.44
C ASN A 280 12.73 -21.29 96.06
N LYS A 281 11.69 -21.57 95.27
CA LYS A 281 10.45 -22.22 95.75
C LYS A 281 10.67 -23.66 96.25
N LYS A 282 11.56 -24.43 95.62
CA LYS A 282 11.93 -25.79 96.09
C LYS A 282 12.75 -25.78 97.37
N LYS A 283 13.57 -24.74 97.60
CA LYS A 283 14.31 -24.55 98.86
C LYS A 283 13.43 -24.08 100.02
N GLY A 284 12.34 -23.35 99.76
CA GLY A 284 11.39 -22.89 100.79
C GLY A 284 10.29 -23.89 101.17
N LYS A 285 10.36 -25.15 100.71
CA LYS A 285 9.40 -26.21 101.02
C LYS A 285 9.98 -27.33 101.90
N ILE A 286 11.19 -27.12 102.42
CA ILE A 286 11.85 -27.98 103.38
C ILE A 286 12.07 -27.10 104.61
N PHE A 287 11.52 -27.54 105.75
CA PHE A 287 11.33 -26.85 107.03
C PHE A 287 10.03 -26.05 107.18
#